data_AF-T1AKB5-F1
#
_entry.id   AF-T1AKB5-F1
#
_cell.length_a   1.000
_cell.length_b   1.000
_cell.length_c   1.000
_cell.angle_alpha   90.00
_cell.angle_beta   90.00
_cell.angle_gamma   90.00
#
_symmetry.space_group_name_H-M   'P 1'
#
loop_
_entity.id
_entity.type
_entity.pdbx_description
1 polymer ?
#
loop_
_entity_poly.entity_id
_entity_poly.type
_entity_poly.pdbx_seq_one_letter_code
_entity_poly.pdbx_strand_id
1 'polypeptide(L)' 'MSHLRTELRQRAEELVGLYPLRRSAMLPLLHLVQEQDGYLTPEGIAEVAELTGTTEADVRGTAS' A
#
# COMPACT_ATOMS: atom_id res chain seq x y z
N MET A 1 5.24 9.68 9.61
CA MET A 1 6.41 8.86 9.22
C MET A 1 5.86 7.64 8.52
N SER A 2 6.52 7.14 7.46
CA SER A 2 6.10 5.93 6.76
C SER A 2 6.13 4.72 7.70
N HIS A 3 5.16 3.81 7.57
CA HIS A 3 5.09 2.54 8.32
C HIS A 3 5.95 1.46 7.66
N LEU A 4 6.09 1.51 6.33
CA LEU A 4 7.00 0.67 5.56
C LEU A 4 8.47 1.01 5.89
N ARG A 5 9.29 -0.05 6.00
CA ARG A 5 10.75 0.04 6.03
C ARG A 5 11.23 0.77 4.77
N THR A 6 12.30 1.55 4.91
CA THR A 6 12.79 2.46 3.87
C THR A 6 12.92 1.81 2.48
N GLU A 7 13.47 0.59 2.39
CA GLU A 7 13.61 -0.14 1.11
C GLU A 7 12.25 -0.51 0.50
N LEU A 8 11.31 -1.03 1.31
CA LEU A 8 9.96 -1.35 0.85
C LEU A 8 9.19 -0.07 0.49
N ARG A 9 9.44 1.02 1.20
CA ARG A 9 8.81 2.30 0.92
C ARG A 9 9.25 2.87 -0.43
N GLN A 10 10.54 2.74 -0.79
CA GLN A 10 11.04 3.11 -2.11
C GLN A 10 10.41 2.23 -3.21
N ARG A 11 10.40 0.91 -3.01
CA ARG A 11 9.75 -0.03 -3.93
C ARG A 11 8.26 0.26 -4.11
N ALA A 12 7.57 0.70 -3.05
CA ALA A 12 6.18 1.13 -3.12
C ALA A 12 6.00 2.36 -4.04
N GLU A 13 6.90 3.34 -4.00
CA GLU A 13 6.85 4.51 -4.90
C GLU A 13 7.07 4.12 -6.36
N GLU A 14 8.04 3.24 -6.59
CA GLU A 14 8.31 2.68 -7.91
C GLU A 14 7.09 1.95 -8.45
N LEU A 15 6.47 1.07 -7.64
CA LEU A 15 5.25 0.34 -8.02
C LEU A 15 4.11 1.29 -8.38
N VAL A 16 3.88 2.35 -7.59
CA VAL A 16 2.87 3.36 -7.91
C VAL A 16 3.15 4.03 -9.26
N GLY A 17 4.41 4.32 -9.56
CA GLY A 17 4.84 4.92 -10.82
C GLY A 17 4.63 4.04 -12.07
N LEU A 18 4.47 2.72 -11.91
CA LEU A 18 4.20 1.80 -13.03
C LEU A 18 2.77 1.87 -13.56
N TYR A 19 1.83 2.47 -12.80
CA TYR A 19 0.43 2.51 -13.17
C TYR A 19 -0.02 3.91 -13.59
N PRO A 20 -0.78 4.05 -14.68
CA PRO A 20 -1.37 5.34 -15.07
C PRO A 20 -2.30 5.94 -14.00
N LEU A 21 -2.91 5.08 -13.19
CA LEU A 21 -3.79 5.45 -12.08
C LEU A 21 -3.21 4.87 -10.78
N ARG A 22 -2.89 5.72 -9.80
CA ARG A 22 -2.27 5.31 -8.53
C ARG A 22 -3.04 4.20 -7.82
N ARG A 23 -4.38 4.26 -7.83
CA ARG A 23 -5.25 3.22 -7.25
C ARG A 23 -5.01 1.81 -7.80
N SER A 24 -4.50 1.69 -9.03
CA SER A 24 -4.22 0.39 -9.64
C SER A 24 -3.02 -0.32 -9.01
N ALA A 25 -2.19 0.38 -8.24
CA ALA A 25 -1.09 -0.21 -7.48
C ALA A 25 -1.52 -0.85 -6.15
N MET A 26 -2.80 -0.77 -5.77
CA MET A 26 -3.29 -1.17 -4.45
C MET A 26 -2.95 -2.61 -4.07
N LEU A 27 -3.24 -3.60 -4.94
CA LEU A 27 -2.94 -4.99 -4.64
C LEU A 27 -1.43 -5.26 -4.48
N PRO A 28 -0.55 -4.82 -5.40
CA PRO A 28 0.90 -4.88 -5.18
C PRO A 28 1.38 -4.23 -3.88
N LEU A 29 0.83 -3.08 -3.50
CA LEU A 29 1.19 -2.39 -2.26
C LEU A 29 0.75 -3.17 -1.01
N LEU A 30 -0.45 -3.76 -1.03
CA LEU A 30 -0.93 -4.63 0.04
C LEU A 30 -0.02 -5.85 0.23
N HIS A 31 0.53 -6.40 -0.84
CA HIS A 31 1.52 -7.46 -0.74
C HIS A 31 2.81 -7.01 -0.05
N LEU A 32 3.29 -5.77 -0.27
CA LEU A 32 4.48 -5.26 0.44
C LEU A 32 4.23 -5.09 1.94
N VAL A 33 3.05 -4.59 2.33
CA VAL A 33 2.64 -4.51 3.74
C VAL A 33 2.61 -5.91 4.37
N GLN A 34 1.98 -6.87 3.71
CA GLN A 34 1.88 -8.23 4.20
C GLN A 34 3.25 -8.94 4.27
N GLU A 35 4.16 -8.67 3.33
CA GLU A 35 5.55 -9.16 3.36
C GLU A 35 6.30 -8.63 4.59
N GLN A 36 6.07 -7.38 4.99
CA GLN A 36 6.70 -6.78 6.15
C GLN A 36 6.11 -7.28 7.48
N ASP A 37 4.79 -7.22 7.61
CA ASP A 37 4.12 -7.36 8.90
C ASP A 37 3.53 -8.76 9.13
N GLY A 38 3.49 -9.59 8.08
CA GLY A 38 2.85 -10.91 8.08
C GLY A 38 1.32 -10.89 7.90
N TYR A 39 0.69 -9.72 8.01
CA TYR A 39 -0.73 -9.47 7.78
C TYR A 39 -0.99 -7.98 7.48
N LEU A 40 -2.21 -7.62 7.13
CA LEU A 40 -2.58 -6.23 6.85
C LEU A 40 -2.93 -5.49 8.14
N THR A 41 -1.95 -4.76 8.69
CA THR A 41 -2.09 -3.92 9.87
C THR A 41 -2.93 -2.66 9.57
N PRO A 42 -3.59 -2.03 10.57
CA PRO A 42 -4.24 -0.73 10.38
C PRO A 42 -3.30 0.33 9.81
N GLU A 43 -2.04 0.37 10.28
CA GLU A 43 -1.00 1.29 9.83
C GLU A 43 -0.62 1.03 8.37
N GLY A 44 -0.48 -0.24 7.99
CA GLY A 44 -0.24 -0.62 6.59
C GLY A 44 -1.42 -0.29 5.67
N ILE A 45 -2.66 -0.48 6.12
CA ILE A 45 -3.86 -0.08 5.37
C ILE A 45 -3.89 1.44 5.15
N ALA A 46 -3.61 2.22 6.20
CA ALA A 46 -3.52 3.67 6.11
C ALA A 46 -2.42 4.12 5.14
N GLU A 47 -1.25 3.49 5.18
CA GLU A 47 -0.17 3.80 4.25
C GLU A 47 -0.52 3.46 2.80
N VAL A 48 -1.17 2.32 2.54
CA VAL A 48 -1.64 1.99 1.18
C VAL A 48 -2.63 3.04 0.70
N ALA A 49 -3.59 3.46 1.54
CA ALA A 49 -4.57 4.48 1.21
C ALA A 49 -3.92 5.82 0.84
N GLU A 50 -2.90 6.25 1.61
CA GLU A 50 -2.11 7.45 1.28
C GLU A 50 -1.39 7.31 -0.06
N LEU A 51 -0.76 6.15 -0.32
CA LEU A 51 0.00 5.92 -1.55
C LEU A 51 -0.88 5.89 -2.79
N THR A 52 -2.06 5.28 -2.70
CA THR A 52 -3.02 5.17 -3.80
C THR A 52 -3.88 6.41 -3.97
N GLY A 53 -3.93 7.29 -2.97
CA GLY A 53 -4.84 8.44 -2.93
C GLY A 53 -6.30 8.01 -2.79
N THR A 54 -6.56 6.96 -2.01
CA THR A 54 -7.90 6.41 -1.75
C THR A 54 -8.22 6.44 -0.26
N THR A 55 -9.40 5.95 0.14
CA THR A 55 -9.74 5.83 1.56
C THR A 55 -9.29 4.48 2.13
N GLU A 56 -9.10 4.39 3.45
CA GLU A 56 -8.90 3.10 4.11
C GLU A 56 -10.07 2.12 3.84
N ALA A 57 -11.28 2.64 3.65
CA ALA A 57 -12.45 1.82 3.34
C ALA A 57 -12.31 1.14 1.96
N ASP A 58 -11.80 1.86 0.95
CA ASP A 58 -11.51 1.29 -0.37
C ASP A 58 -10.45 0.18 -0.29
N VAL A 59 -9.42 0.40 0.53
CA VAL A 59 -8.34 -0.58 0.75
C VAL A 59 -8.88 -1.83 1.43
N ARG A 60 -9.66 -1.67 2.51
CA ARG A 60 -10.31 -2.80 3.22
C ARG A 60 -11.26 -3.56 2.31
N GLY A 61 -12.03 -2.86 1.46
CA GLY A 61 -12.91 -3.48 0.48
C GLY A 61 -12.17 -4.24 -0.62
N THR A 62 -10.91 -3.92 -0.89
CA THR A 62 -10.06 -4.67 -1.83
C THR A 62 -9.40 -5.89 -1.17
N ALA A 63 -9.13 -5.80 0.14
CA ALA A 63 -8.45 -6.83 0.92
C ALA A 63 -9.38 -7.90 1.53
N SER A 64 -10.70 -7.80 1.30
CA SER A 64 -11.73 -8.70 1.84
C SER A 64 -11.84 -10.03 1.11
#